data_AF-A0A087TMC0-F1
#
_entry.id   AF-A0A087TMC0-F1
#
_cell.length_a   1.000
_cell.length_b   1.000
_cell.length_c   1.000
_cell.angle_alpha   90.00
_cell.angle_beta   90.00
_cell.angle_gamma   90.00
#
_symmetry.space_group_name_H-M   'P 1'
#
loop_
_entity.id
_entity.type
_entity.pdbx_description
1 polymer ?
#
loop_
_entity_poly.entity_id
_entity_poly.type
_entity_poly.pdbx_seq_one_letter_code
_entity_poly.pdbx_strand_id
1 'polypeptide(L)'
;MYFPKSWSEFEGMLRRHEIDSITKYVYYYGKSFDKKIELTPDLRLHWLDDIPYFHFGRKTYVCHQGKDLNKYQKEKYATEKNEKCQADHAFGKAYSKNQTTKKVNCPAVINVTRMYRMPQFKVVPTPKRKLIMSRKIKEKLANKDSIDGEEVFMFNLPNSQDHQNHLMGNMAAAIEPVDTRVRHFIASKVQNGKCNATVISELLEVYVSTELGETDKTRRR
;
A
#
# COMPACT_ATOMS: atom_id res chain seq x y z
N MET A 1 15.75 -2.61 -3.23
CA MET A 1 15.50 -1.67 -2.13
C MET A 1 15.51 -0.26 -2.69
N TYR A 2 14.53 0.56 -2.31
CA TYR A 2 14.31 1.90 -2.85
C TYR A 2 14.42 2.97 -1.77
N PHE A 3 14.83 4.19 -2.18
CA PHE A 3 15.06 5.35 -1.30
C PHE A 3 14.55 6.67 -1.92
N PRO A 4 13.25 6.82 -2.22
CA PRO A 4 12.69 8.08 -2.65
C PRO A 4 12.93 9.20 -1.63
N LYS A 5 13.19 10.39 -2.14
CA LYS A 5 13.45 11.59 -1.34
C LYS A 5 12.16 12.29 -0.89
N SER A 6 11.04 11.98 -1.54
CA SER A 6 9.74 12.54 -1.19
C SER A 6 8.67 11.48 -1.02
N TRP A 7 7.63 11.80 -0.25
CA TRP A 7 6.48 10.93 -0.10
C TRP A 7 5.74 10.72 -1.43
N SER A 8 5.61 11.78 -2.23
CA SER A 8 5.00 11.72 -3.56
C SER A 8 5.72 10.75 -4.50
N GLU A 9 7.05 10.71 -4.45
CA GLU A 9 7.85 9.78 -5.23
C GLU A 9 7.59 8.32 -4.80
N PHE A 10 7.56 8.05 -3.48
CA PHE A 10 7.13 6.74 -2.96
C PHE A 10 5.73 6.37 -3.48
N GLU A 11 4.78 7.30 -3.45
CA GLU A 11 3.42 7.02 -3.88
C GLU A 11 3.33 6.69 -5.37
N GLY A 12 4.09 7.41 -6.19
CA GLY A 12 4.23 7.13 -7.63
C GLY A 12 4.87 5.77 -7.90
N MET A 13 5.87 5.36 -7.11
CA MET A 13 6.50 4.04 -7.23
C MET A 13 5.55 2.91 -6.83
N LEU A 14 4.89 3.05 -5.68
CA LEU A 14 3.90 2.07 -5.21
C LEU A 14 2.80 1.90 -6.26
N ARG A 15 2.34 3.01 -6.84
CA ARG A 15 1.26 2.96 -7.83
C ARG A 15 1.66 2.30 -9.14
N ARG A 16 2.85 2.59 -9.67
CA ARG A 16 3.37 1.88 -10.84
C ARG A 16 3.42 0.38 -10.58
N HIS A 17 3.92 0.00 -9.40
CA HIS A 17 3.95 -1.39 -9.01
C HIS A 17 2.57 -2.05 -8.90
N GLU A 18 1.57 -1.36 -8.34
CA GLU A 18 0.18 -1.83 -8.29
C GLU A 18 -0.39 -2.09 -9.69
N ILE A 19 -0.13 -1.19 -10.63
CA ILE A 19 -0.55 -1.32 -12.03
C ILE A 19 0.15 -2.50 -12.70
N ASP A 20 1.48 -2.56 -12.60
CA ASP A 20 2.30 -3.57 -13.29
C ASP A 20 2.03 -4.98 -12.77
N SER A 21 1.79 -5.12 -11.46
CA SER A 21 1.51 -6.41 -10.82
C SER A 21 0.03 -6.78 -10.80
N ILE A 22 -0.87 -5.85 -11.16
CA ILE A 22 -2.32 -5.97 -10.99
C ILE A 22 -2.62 -6.37 -9.54
N THR A 23 -2.01 -5.63 -8.61
CA THR A 23 -2.25 -5.79 -7.18
C THR A 23 -2.62 -4.45 -6.56
N LYS A 24 -3.04 -4.53 -5.31
CA LYS A 24 -3.39 -3.33 -4.56
C LYS A 24 -2.98 -3.49 -3.12
N TYR A 25 -2.44 -2.43 -2.55
CA TYR A 25 -2.03 -2.37 -1.16
C TYR A 25 -2.90 -1.38 -0.39
N VAL A 26 -3.28 -1.80 0.81
CA VAL A 26 -4.10 -1.00 1.73
C VAL A 26 -3.23 -0.65 2.93
N TYR A 27 -3.33 0.59 3.38
CA TYR A 27 -2.69 1.00 4.63
C TYR A 27 -3.21 0.14 5.78
N TYR A 28 -2.28 -0.45 6.53
CA TYR A 28 -2.60 -1.26 7.69
C TYR A 28 -2.35 -0.52 8.99
N TYR A 29 -1.11 -0.04 9.16
CA TYR A 29 -0.66 0.52 10.42
C TYR A 29 0.53 1.45 10.21
N GLY A 30 0.68 2.42 11.11
CA GLY A 30 1.79 3.36 11.12
C GLY A 30 2.20 3.71 12.55
N LYS A 31 3.51 3.83 12.77
CA LYS A 31 4.10 4.23 14.05
C LYS A 31 5.00 5.44 13.86
N SER A 32 4.68 6.53 14.55
CA SER A 32 5.50 7.76 14.60
C SER A 32 5.88 8.36 13.24
N PHE A 33 5.21 7.96 12.16
CA PHE A 33 5.63 8.30 10.80
C PHE A 33 5.43 9.78 10.47
N ASP A 34 4.33 10.37 10.91
CA ASP A 34 3.96 11.76 10.59
C ASP A 34 4.49 12.76 11.64
N LYS A 35 5.24 12.30 12.66
CA LYS A 35 5.86 13.18 13.64
C LYS A 35 6.96 14.02 12.99
N LYS A 36 7.18 15.23 13.49
CA LYS A 36 8.30 16.07 13.05
C LYS A 36 9.63 15.36 13.33
N ILE A 37 10.56 15.48 12.39
CA ILE A 37 11.92 14.97 12.55
C ILE A 37 12.66 15.94 13.47
N GLU A 38 13.00 15.46 14.66
CA GLU A 38 13.82 16.18 15.63
C GLU A 38 14.99 15.28 16.01
N LEU A 39 16.20 15.75 15.73
CA LEU A 39 17.42 15.00 16.02
C LEU A 39 17.82 15.22 17.47
N THR A 40 17.78 14.16 18.28
CA THR A 40 18.25 14.19 19.67
C THR A 40 19.39 13.18 19.89
N PRO A 41 20.30 13.42 20.85
CA PRO A 41 21.42 12.52 21.14
C PRO A 41 20.99 11.11 21.58
N ASP A 42 19.78 11.01 22.14
CA ASP A 42 19.18 9.77 22.63
C ASP A 42 18.67 8.87 21.51
N LEU A 43 18.51 9.41 20.29
CA LEU A 43 18.11 8.62 19.14
C LEU A 43 19.10 7.49 18.89
N ARG A 44 18.56 6.32 18.58
CA ARG A 44 19.34 5.17 18.16
C ARG A 44 19.86 5.39 16.75
N LEU A 45 21.18 5.38 16.61
CA LEU A 45 21.84 5.45 15.32
C LEU A 45 21.89 4.06 14.68
N HIS A 46 21.52 3.99 13.41
CA HIS A 46 21.56 2.79 12.59
C HIS A 46 22.52 2.98 11.42
N TRP A 47 22.90 1.87 10.78
CA TRP A 47 23.83 1.85 9.66
C TRP A 47 23.22 1.05 8.53
N LEU A 48 23.18 1.66 7.35
CA LEU A 48 22.83 1.00 6.11
C LEU A 48 24.07 1.04 5.23
N ASP A 49 24.66 -0.14 5.02
CA ASP A 49 25.99 -0.31 4.46
C ASP A 49 27.02 0.52 5.26
N ASP A 50 27.42 1.64 4.69
CA ASP A 50 28.46 2.55 5.17
C ASP A 50 27.90 3.89 5.66
N ILE A 51 26.60 4.12 5.49
CA ILE A 51 25.96 5.43 5.73
C ILE A 51 25.13 5.36 7.02
N PRO A 52 25.40 6.25 7.99
CA PRO A 52 24.61 6.30 9.21
C PRO A 52 23.25 6.97 8.96
N TYR A 53 22.23 6.51 9.69
CA TYR A 53 20.87 7.05 9.61
C TYR A 53 20.11 6.94 10.93
N PHE A 54 19.09 7.77 11.09
CA PHE A 54 18.09 7.69 12.16
C PHE A 54 16.75 7.17 11.65
N HIS A 55 16.06 6.37 12.47
CA HIS A 55 14.74 5.83 12.17
C HIS A 55 13.66 6.65 12.89
N PHE A 56 12.74 7.28 12.16
CA PHE A 56 11.70 8.12 12.74
C PHE A 56 10.34 7.45 12.82
N GLY A 57 10.01 6.63 11.83
CA GLY A 57 8.72 5.95 11.83
C GLY A 57 8.59 4.93 10.73
N ARG A 58 7.50 4.19 10.79
CA ARG A 58 7.16 3.15 9.81
C ARG A 58 5.69 3.24 9.43
N LYS A 59 5.40 3.04 8.15
CA LYS A 59 4.06 2.72 7.63
C LYS A 59 4.12 1.32 7.01
N THR A 60 3.08 0.54 7.26
CA THR A 60 2.91 -0.80 6.74
C THR A 60 1.69 -0.82 5.84
N TYR A 61 1.87 -1.29 4.62
CA TYR A 61 0.81 -1.55 3.67
C TYR A 61 0.72 -3.06 3.43
N VAL A 62 -0.49 -3.59 3.36
CA VAL A 62 -0.75 -5.01 3.16
C VAL A 62 -1.51 -5.21 1.86
N CYS A 63 -1.32 -6.33 1.19
CA CYS A 63 -2.14 -6.69 0.03
C CYS A 63 -3.64 -6.59 0.39
N HIS A 64 -4.44 -6.08 -0.54
CA HIS A 64 -5.88 -5.95 -0.35
C HIS A 64 -6.58 -7.31 -0.15
N GLN A 65 -5.99 -8.40 -0.63
CA GLN A 65 -6.40 -9.80 -0.38
C GLN A 65 -5.64 -10.45 0.79
N GLY A 66 -4.93 -9.65 1.59
CA GLY A 66 -4.22 -10.09 2.79
C GLY A 66 -5.13 -10.62 3.89
N LYS A 67 -4.60 -10.70 5.12
CA LYS A 67 -5.35 -11.16 6.28
C LYS A 67 -6.64 -10.34 6.49
N ASP A 68 -7.73 -11.02 6.85
CA ASP A 68 -8.97 -10.36 7.25
C ASP A 68 -8.87 -9.92 8.73
N LEU A 69 -8.59 -8.64 8.93
CA LEU A 69 -8.44 -8.05 10.27
C LEU A 69 -9.78 -7.89 10.99
N ASN A 70 -10.88 -7.87 10.23
CA ASN A 70 -12.24 -7.66 10.77
C ASN A 70 -13.06 -8.96 10.77
N LYS A 71 -12.40 -10.13 10.73
CA LYS A 71 -13.06 -11.44 10.69
C LYS A 71 -14.08 -11.60 11.83
N TYR A 72 -13.67 -11.29 13.06
CA TYR A 72 -14.54 -11.39 14.24
C TYR A 72 -15.78 -10.50 14.15
N GLN A 73 -15.63 -9.24 13.70
CA GLN A 73 -16.76 -8.32 13.55
C GLN A 73 -17.76 -8.80 12.50
N LYS A 74 -17.26 -9.38 11.40
CA LYS A 74 -18.10 -9.95 10.33
C LYS A 74 -18.84 -11.20 10.80
N GLU A 75 -18.17 -12.06 11.55
CA GLU A 75 -18.78 -13.26 12.15
C GLU A 75 -19.88 -12.87 13.13
N LYS A 76 -19.59 -11.93 14.05
CA LYS A 76 -20.58 -11.39 14.98
C LYS A 76 -21.80 -10.79 14.27
N TYR A 77 -21.58 -9.98 13.24
CA TYR A 77 -22.68 -9.41 12.44
C TYR A 77 -23.53 -10.50 11.76
N ALA A 78 -22.89 -11.58 11.27
CA ALA A 78 -23.59 -12.68 10.63
C ALA A 78 -24.45 -13.47 11.62
N THR A 79 -23.95 -13.75 12.84
CA THR A 79 -24.75 -14.37 13.90
C THR A 79 -25.92 -13.49 14.33
N GLU A 80 -25.67 -12.21 14.63
CA GLU A 80 -26.74 -11.26 15.02
C GLU A 80 -27.82 -11.12 13.94
N LYS A 81 -27.42 -11.11 12.66
CA LYS A 81 -28.37 -11.07 11.53
C LYS A 81 -29.21 -12.35 11.47
N ASN A 82 -28.60 -13.52 11.66
CA ASN A 82 -29.30 -14.79 11.63
C ASN A 82 -30.30 -14.91 12.80
N GLU A 83 -29.90 -14.50 14.00
CA GLU A 83 -30.76 -14.47 15.18
C GLU A 83 -31.99 -13.56 14.95
N LYS A 84 -31.79 -12.36 14.41
CA LYS A 84 -32.90 -11.44 14.07
C LYS A 84 -33.85 -12.02 13.01
N CYS A 85 -33.33 -12.69 11.99
CA CYS A 85 -34.18 -13.32 10.97
C CYS A 85 -35.00 -14.49 11.55
N GLN A 86 -34.50 -15.18 12.57
CA GLN A 86 -35.21 -16.25 13.26
C GLN A 86 -36.27 -15.72 14.25
N ALA A 87 -36.00 -14.60 14.92
CA ALA A 87 -36.89 -14.04 15.93
C ALA A 87 -38.12 -13.31 15.35
N ASP A 88 -37.97 -12.60 14.22
CA ASP A 88 -39.00 -11.64 13.76
C ASP A 88 -39.92 -12.15 12.63
N HIS A 89 -39.87 -13.44 12.24
CA HIS A 89 -40.44 -13.91 10.95
C HIS A 89 -40.04 -13.01 9.74
N ALA A 90 -39.00 -12.19 9.92
CA ALA A 90 -38.49 -11.29 8.93
C ALA A 90 -37.68 -12.14 7.97
N PHE A 91 -38.26 -12.46 6.82
CA PHE A 91 -37.57 -13.13 5.72
C PHE A 91 -36.46 -12.22 5.18
N GLY A 92 -35.32 -12.22 5.86
CA GLY A 92 -34.12 -11.51 5.44
C GLY A 92 -33.65 -12.10 4.11
N LYS A 93 -33.58 -11.27 3.07
CA LYS A 93 -33.01 -11.70 1.79
C LYS A 93 -31.56 -12.17 2.00
N ALA A 94 -31.34 -13.47 1.84
CA ALA A 94 -30.02 -14.06 1.76
C ALA A 94 -29.60 -14.09 0.29
N TYR A 95 -28.57 -13.32 -0.05
CA TYR A 95 -27.96 -13.41 -1.36
C TYR A 95 -26.97 -14.55 -1.35
N SER A 96 -27.09 -15.49 -2.30
CA SER A 96 -26.06 -16.49 -2.54
C SER A 96 -24.77 -15.75 -2.93
N LYS A 97 -23.72 -15.94 -2.15
CA LYS A 97 -22.40 -15.38 -2.42
C LYS A 97 -21.45 -16.54 -2.71
N ASN A 98 -20.77 -16.48 -3.85
CA ASN A 98 -19.74 -17.46 -4.19
C ASN A 98 -18.52 -17.39 -3.24
N GLN A 99 -18.30 -16.25 -2.59
CA GLN A 99 -17.27 -16.07 -1.58
C GLN A 99 -17.71 -15.04 -0.54
N THR A 100 -17.49 -15.34 0.74
CA THR A 100 -17.89 -14.47 1.86
C THR A 100 -17.09 -13.16 1.93
N THR A 101 -15.81 -13.20 1.54
CA THR A 101 -14.88 -12.06 1.61
C THR A 101 -13.78 -12.20 0.57
N LYS A 102 -13.32 -11.10 -0.04
CA LYS A 102 -12.17 -11.07 -0.96
C LYS A 102 -10.80 -11.38 -0.32
N LYS A 103 -10.78 -11.60 1.01
CA LYS A 103 -9.56 -11.80 1.79
C LYS A 103 -9.16 -13.28 1.73
N VAL A 104 -7.95 -13.57 1.25
CA VAL A 104 -7.40 -14.93 1.12
C VAL A 104 -6.14 -15.14 1.95
N ASN A 105 -5.83 -14.21 2.86
CA ASN A 105 -4.64 -14.27 3.70
C ASN A 105 -3.32 -14.24 2.90
N CYS A 106 -3.25 -13.37 1.89
CA CYS A 106 -2.00 -13.05 1.19
C CYS A 106 -0.94 -12.46 2.16
N PRO A 107 0.31 -12.96 2.17
CA PRO A 107 1.36 -12.47 3.05
C PRO A 107 2.13 -11.26 2.49
N ALA A 108 1.82 -10.79 1.27
CA ALA A 108 2.52 -9.66 0.67
C ALA A 108 2.31 -8.36 1.48
N VAL A 109 3.42 -7.76 1.90
CA VAL A 109 3.47 -6.57 2.75
C VAL A 109 4.57 -5.62 2.29
N ILE A 110 4.28 -4.32 2.30
CA ILE A 110 5.24 -3.25 2.07
C ILE A 110 5.47 -2.51 3.37
N ASN A 111 6.73 -2.49 3.80
CA ASN A 111 7.17 -1.76 4.97
C ASN A 111 7.95 -0.53 4.53
N VAL A 112 7.39 0.64 4.80
CA VAL A 112 7.98 1.93 4.48
C VAL A 112 8.52 2.55 5.76
N THR A 113 9.84 2.72 5.80
CA THR A 113 10.54 3.32 6.92
C THR A 113 10.93 4.74 6.56
N ARG A 114 10.49 5.71 7.35
CA ARG A 114 10.94 7.09 7.28
C ARG A 114 12.27 7.22 8.02
N MET A 115 13.30 7.68 7.32
CA MET A 115 14.66 7.79 7.86
C MET A 115 15.31 9.12 7.51
N TYR A 116 16.29 9.50 8.31
CA TYR A 116 17.16 10.63 8.04
C TYR A 116 18.58 10.11 7.82
N ARG A 117 19.07 10.17 6.59
CA ARG A 117 20.38 9.67 6.18
C ARG A 117 21.40 10.79 6.24
N MET A 118 22.62 10.45 6.65
CA MET A 118 23.72 11.41 6.77
C MET A 118 24.94 10.95 5.95
N PRO A 119 24.94 11.16 4.62
CA PRO A 119 26.00 10.71 3.73
C PRO A 119 27.39 11.28 4.06
N GLN A 120 27.46 12.47 4.65
CA GLN A 120 28.71 13.14 5.04
C GLN A 120 29.48 12.40 6.15
N PHE A 121 28.82 11.51 6.88
CA PHE A 121 29.45 10.67 7.90
C PHE A 121 29.67 9.23 7.42
N LYS A 122 29.65 9.00 6.10
CA LYS A 122 29.95 7.70 5.51
C LYS A 122 31.34 7.22 5.92
N VAL A 123 31.44 5.97 6.34
CA VAL A 123 32.72 5.33 6.65
C VAL A 123 32.80 3.92 6.12
N VAL A 124 34.02 3.50 5.80
CA VAL A 124 34.35 2.11 5.51
C VAL A 124 33.85 1.20 6.66
N PRO A 125 33.16 0.07 6.37
CA PRO A 125 32.33 -0.64 7.33
C PRO A 125 33.14 -1.53 8.28
N THR A 126 33.95 -0.91 9.13
CA THR A 126 34.59 -1.59 10.26
C THR A 126 33.86 -1.23 11.56
N PRO A 127 33.61 -2.19 12.47
CA PRO A 127 32.91 -1.93 13.73
C PRO A 127 33.53 -0.78 14.54
N LYS A 128 34.87 -0.72 14.58
CA LYS A 128 35.61 0.36 15.26
C LYS A 128 35.33 1.74 14.65
N ARG A 129 35.35 1.87 13.33
CA ARG A 129 35.07 3.16 12.65
C ARG A 129 33.62 3.58 12.82
N LYS A 130 32.68 2.64 12.71
CA LYS A 130 31.26 2.90 12.98
C LYS A 130 31.04 3.41 14.41
N LEU A 131 31.72 2.82 15.40
CA LEU A 131 31.63 3.28 16.79
C LEU A 131 32.16 4.70 16.97
N ILE A 132 33.36 5.00 16.45
CA ILE A 132 33.99 6.33 16.53
C ILE A 132 33.08 7.39 15.88
N MET A 133 32.53 7.10 14.69
CA MET A 133 31.62 8.03 14.02
C MET A 133 30.28 8.17 14.74
N SER A 134 29.75 7.08 15.29
CA SER A 134 28.50 7.14 16.07
C SER A 134 28.66 8.08 17.26
N ARG A 135 29.80 8.01 17.97
CA ARG A 135 30.13 8.92 19.07
C ARG A 135 30.23 10.36 18.57
N LYS A 136 30.97 10.61 17.49
CA LYS A 136 31.12 11.95 16.89
C LYS A 136 29.77 12.57 16.48
N ILE A 137 28.86 11.79 15.91
CA ILE A 137 27.52 12.24 15.54
C ILE A 137 26.72 12.62 16.80
N LYS A 138 26.77 11.78 17.84
CA LYS A 138 26.07 12.05 19.11
C LYS A 138 26.63 13.27 19.84
N GLU A 139 27.95 13.45 19.83
CA GLU A 139 28.61 14.65 20.39
C GLU A 139 28.15 15.92 19.67
N LYS A 140 28.11 15.92 18.34
CA LYS A 140 27.56 17.03 17.55
C LYS A 140 26.10 17.35 17.91
N LEU A 141 25.27 16.32 18.04
CA LEU A 141 23.87 16.51 18.46
C LEU A 141 23.76 17.07 19.88
N ALA A 142 24.61 16.62 20.81
CA ALA A 142 24.63 17.10 22.19
C ALA A 142 25.05 18.59 22.26
N ASN A 143 25.99 18.99 21.41
CA ASN A 143 26.43 20.38 21.26
C ASN A 143 25.42 21.26 20.51
N LYS A 144 24.31 20.69 20.02
CA LYS A 144 23.31 21.35 19.17
C LYS A 144 23.88 21.87 17.85
N ASP A 145 24.95 21.24 17.36
CA ASP A 145 25.49 21.52 16.03
C ASP A 145 24.48 21.07 14.97
N SER A 146 24.37 21.85 13.89
CA SER A 146 23.56 21.45 12.74
C SER A 146 24.20 20.23 12.06
N ILE A 147 23.39 19.18 11.88
CA ILE A 147 23.77 18.02 11.10
C ILE A 147 22.98 18.03 9.80
N ASP A 148 23.70 18.19 8.69
CA ASP A 148 23.10 18.07 7.37
C ASP A 148 22.69 16.63 7.09
N GLY A 149 21.65 16.43 6.30
CA GLY A 149 21.18 15.10 5.99
C GLY A 149 19.92 15.15 5.16
N GLU A 150 19.57 14.00 4.62
CA GLU A 150 18.45 13.83 3.72
C GLU A 150 17.38 12.98 4.39
N GLU A 151 16.16 13.52 4.47
CA GLU A 151 14.99 12.69 4.75
C GLU A 151 14.70 11.81 3.52
N VAL A 152 14.60 10.50 3.74
CA VAL A 152 14.22 9.54 2.69
C VAL A 152 13.30 8.46 3.24
N PHE A 153 12.61 7.76 2.34
CA PHE A 153 11.73 6.65 2.68
C PHE A 153 12.33 5.34 2.15
N MET A 154 12.71 4.44 3.04
CA MET A 154 13.22 3.12 2.67
C MET A 154 12.08 2.11 2.58
N PHE A 155 11.99 1.39 1.46
CA PHE A 155 11.04 0.29 1.30
C PHE A 155 11.51 -0.73 0.26
N ASN A 156 10.86 -1.89 0.28
CA ASN A 156 10.95 -2.90 -0.76
C ASN A 156 9.55 -3.14 -1.34
N LEU A 157 9.49 -3.33 -2.64
CA LEU A 157 8.28 -3.79 -3.31
C LEU A 157 8.28 -5.33 -3.30
N PRO A 158 7.13 -5.98 -3.08
CA PRO A 158 7.03 -7.43 -3.10
C PRO A 158 7.17 -7.94 -4.53
N ASN A 159 7.71 -9.13 -4.66
CA ASN A 159 7.77 -9.83 -5.93
C ASN A 159 6.53 -10.72 -6.10
N SER A 160 6.33 -11.26 -7.30
CA SER A 160 5.23 -12.19 -7.57
C SER A 160 5.18 -13.40 -6.62
N GLN A 161 6.34 -13.86 -6.13
CA GLN A 161 6.44 -14.99 -5.19
C GLN A 161 5.95 -14.65 -3.77
N ASP A 162 5.96 -13.37 -3.39
CA ASP A 162 5.44 -12.91 -2.10
C ASP A 162 3.91 -12.92 -2.06
N HIS A 163 3.27 -12.99 -3.23
CA HIS A 163 1.83 -13.14 -3.36
C HIS A 163 1.44 -14.61 -3.35
N GLN A 164 0.86 -15.02 -2.23
CA GLN A 164 0.39 -16.39 -2.02
C GLN A 164 -1.12 -16.39 -1.81
N ASN A 165 -1.74 -17.55 -2.09
CA ASN A 165 -3.17 -17.83 -1.87
C ASN A 165 -4.14 -17.07 -2.80
N HIS A 166 -3.65 -16.31 -3.79
CA HIS A 166 -4.48 -15.73 -4.84
C HIS A 166 -3.78 -15.68 -6.20
N LEU A 167 -4.59 -15.54 -7.25
CA LEU A 167 -4.13 -15.31 -8.61
C LEU A 167 -3.57 -13.90 -8.75
N MET A 168 -2.58 -13.75 -9.63
CA MET A 168 -1.90 -12.50 -9.96
C MET A 168 -2.11 -12.17 -11.45
N GLY A 169 -1.91 -10.91 -11.82
CA GLY A 169 -1.94 -10.48 -13.22
C GLY A 169 -3.35 -10.56 -13.84
N ASN A 170 -3.42 -10.83 -15.15
CA ASN A 170 -4.67 -10.78 -15.93
C ASN A 170 -5.78 -11.70 -15.39
N MET A 171 -5.40 -12.82 -14.76
CA MET A 171 -6.36 -13.73 -14.14
C MET A 171 -7.02 -13.14 -12.89
N ALA A 172 -6.32 -12.28 -12.15
CA ALA A 172 -6.91 -11.54 -11.04
C ALA A 172 -7.91 -10.49 -11.56
N ALA A 173 -7.53 -9.73 -12.60
CA ALA A 173 -8.38 -8.71 -13.20
C ALA A 173 -9.72 -9.26 -13.73
N ALA A 174 -9.74 -10.49 -14.25
CA ALA A 174 -10.97 -11.13 -14.73
C ALA A 174 -11.98 -11.44 -13.62
N ILE A 175 -11.53 -11.58 -12.37
CA ILE A 175 -12.37 -11.92 -11.21
C ILE A 175 -12.84 -10.65 -10.49
N GLU A 176 -12.11 -9.55 -10.60
CA GLU A 176 -12.46 -8.32 -9.89
C GLU A 176 -13.74 -7.68 -10.44
N PRO A 177 -14.66 -7.25 -9.55
CA PRO A 177 -15.90 -6.62 -9.99
C PRO A 177 -15.61 -5.26 -10.63
N VAL A 178 -15.98 -5.13 -11.90
CA VAL A 178 -15.92 -3.88 -12.66
C VAL A 178 -16.97 -2.89 -12.13
N ASP A 179 -16.65 -1.59 -12.14
CA ASP A 179 -17.58 -0.51 -11.79
C ASP A 179 -18.92 -0.70 -12.54
N THR A 180 -20.02 -0.64 -11.80
CA THR A 180 -21.34 -0.92 -12.37
C THR A 180 -21.66 0.03 -13.52
N ARG A 181 -21.19 1.28 -13.48
CA ARG A 181 -21.37 2.27 -14.55
C ARG A 181 -20.69 1.82 -15.84
N VAL A 182 -19.46 1.32 -15.75
CA VAL A 182 -18.72 0.76 -16.89
C VAL A 182 -19.42 -0.49 -17.42
N ARG A 183 -19.88 -1.38 -16.53
CA ARG A 183 -20.63 -2.58 -16.92
C ARG A 183 -21.93 -2.24 -17.65
N HIS A 184 -22.68 -1.26 -17.15
CA HIS A 184 -23.91 -0.77 -17.79
C HIS A 184 -23.62 -0.10 -19.13
N PHE A 185 -22.54 0.65 -19.24
CA PHE A 185 -22.10 1.23 -20.51
C PHE A 185 -21.80 0.15 -21.55
N ILE A 186 -20.99 -0.87 -21.21
CA ILE A 186 -20.72 -2.01 -22.09
C ILE A 186 -22.03 -2.68 -22.53
N ALA A 187 -22.90 -3.01 -21.58
CA ALA A 187 -24.19 -3.64 -21.86
C ALA A 187 -25.04 -2.80 -22.83
N SER A 188 -25.07 -1.48 -22.64
CA SER A 188 -25.80 -0.57 -23.53
C SER A 188 -25.24 -0.57 -24.96
N LYS A 189 -23.90 -0.66 -25.13
CA LYS A 189 -23.29 -0.65 -26.47
C LYS A 189 -23.55 -1.97 -27.20
N VAL A 190 -23.50 -3.08 -26.48
CA VAL A 190 -23.85 -4.41 -27.03
C VAL A 190 -25.33 -4.47 -27.41
N GLN A 191 -26.24 -3.95 -26.56
CA GLN A 191 -27.67 -3.86 -26.88
C GLN A 191 -27.95 -2.99 -28.11
N ASN A 192 -27.14 -1.95 -28.33
CA ASN A 192 -27.21 -1.09 -29.52
C ASN A 192 -26.49 -1.69 -30.75
N GLY A 193 -26.17 -2.99 -30.75
CA GLY A 193 -25.61 -3.70 -31.90
C GLY A 193 -24.10 -3.55 -32.10
N LYS A 194 -23.39 -2.87 -31.19
CA LYS A 194 -21.91 -2.83 -31.24
C LYS A 194 -21.36 -4.12 -30.62
N CYS A 195 -20.95 -5.07 -31.45
CA CYS A 195 -20.39 -6.36 -31.00
C CYS A 195 -18.87 -6.47 -31.18
N ASN A 196 -18.23 -5.52 -31.84
CA ASN A 196 -16.77 -5.53 -32.04
C ASN A 196 -16.07 -5.06 -30.75
N ALA A 197 -15.26 -5.94 -30.16
CA ALA A 197 -14.55 -5.67 -28.92
C ALA A 197 -13.62 -4.45 -29.02
N THR A 198 -12.92 -4.25 -30.14
CA THR A 198 -12.03 -3.10 -30.34
C THR A 198 -12.81 -1.79 -30.30
N VAL A 199 -13.96 -1.74 -30.98
CA VAL A 199 -14.84 -0.56 -31.00
C VAL A 199 -15.43 -0.29 -29.62
N ILE A 200 -15.82 -1.33 -28.88
CA ILE A 200 -16.30 -1.17 -27.50
C ILE A 200 -15.19 -0.61 -26.61
N SER A 201 -13.96 -1.12 -26.71
CA SER A 201 -12.82 -0.64 -25.94
C SER A 201 -12.51 0.84 -26.18
N GLU A 202 -12.46 1.29 -27.44
CA GLU A 202 -12.24 2.71 -27.77
C GLU A 202 -13.33 3.62 -27.17
N LEU A 203 -14.60 3.22 -27.30
CA LEU A 203 -15.71 3.97 -26.72
C LEU A 203 -15.67 4.00 -25.19
N LEU A 204 -15.12 2.95 -24.59
CA LEU A 204 -15.00 2.81 -23.16
C LEU A 204 -13.87 3.69 -22.62
N GLU A 205 -12.75 3.82 -23.33
CA GLU A 205 -11.70 4.79 -23.01
C GLU A 205 -12.22 6.22 -23.01
N VAL A 206 -13.01 6.59 -24.02
CA VAL A 206 -13.66 7.91 -24.07
C VAL A 206 -14.61 8.08 -22.90
N TYR A 207 -15.50 7.11 -22.64
CA TYR A 207 -16.44 7.17 -21.53
C TYR A 207 -15.75 7.31 -20.16
N VAL A 208 -14.70 6.54 -19.90
CA VAL A 208 -13.96 6.60 -18.62
C VAL A 208 -13.28 7.96 -18.46
N SER A 209 -12.68 8.48 -19.53
CA SER A 209 -11.97 9.77 -19.48
C SER A 209 -12.91 10.98 -19.36
N THR A 210 -14.06 10.98 -20.05
CA THR A 210 -14.96 12.14 -20.10
C THR A 210 -16.05 12.12 -19.02
N GLU A 211 -16.73 10.98 -18.84
CA GLU A 211 -17.96 10.89 -18.03
C GLU A 211 -17.67 10.49 -16.59
N LEU A 212 -16.71 9.59 -16.37
CA LEU A 212 -16.36 9.15 -15.02
C LEU A 212 -15.40 10.11 -14.32
N GLY A 213 -14.79 11.04 -15.06
CA GLY A 213 -13.82 12.00 -14.51
C GLY A 213 -12.65 11.32 -13.82
N GLU A 214 -12.37 10.03 -14.12
CA GLU A 214 -11.22 9.30 -13.61
C GLU A 214 -9.92 9.74 -14.33
N THR A 215 -9.76 11.05 -14.56
CA THR A 215 -8.45 11.67 -14.77
C THR A 215 -7.70 11.81 -13.45
N ASP A 216 -8.39 11.65 -12.30
CA ASP A 216 -7.76 11.54 -10.99
C ASP A 216 -7.07 10.18 -10.83
N LYS A 217 -5.97 10.09 -11.54
CA LYS A 217 -4.94 9.08 -11.38
C LYS A 217 -4.51 9.01 -9.90
N THR A 218 -4.61 10.06 -9.08
CA THR A 218 -4.14 10.01 -7.68
C THR A 218 -5.08 9.29 -6.72
N ARG A 219 -6.32 8.98 -7.13
CA ARG A 219 -7.33 8.37 -6.26
C ARG A 219 -7.01 6.90 -5.94
N ARG A 220 -6.36 6.66 -4.81
CA ARG A 220 -6.34 5.34 -4.17
C ARG A 220 -7.72 5.07 -3.55
N ARG A 221 -8.52 4.20 -4.19
CA ARG A 221 -9.78 3.66 -3.61
C ARG A 221 -9.54 2.96 -2.28
#